data_AF-A0A1X0VF75-F1
#
_entry.id   AF-A0A1X0VF75-F1
#
_cell.length_a   1.000
_cell.length_b   1.000
_cell.length_c   1.000
_cell.angle_alpha   90.00
_cell.angle_beta   90.00
_cell.angle_gamma   90.00
#
_symmetry.space_group_name_H-M   'P 1'
#
loop_
_entity.id
_entity.type
_entity.pdbx_description
1 polymer ?
#
loop_
_entity_poly.entity_id
_entity_poly.type
_entity_poly.pdbx_seq_one_letter_code
_entity_poly.pdbx_strand_id
1 'polypeptide(L)'
;MRKVLISFIAIVIVGAGVLFGIKNWQHHSLNQSLSKTEKVSHVNLVALGDSLTEGVGDTQKLQGYSGRIAKEIREKYDISVTMKNFGKAGDRSDQIKKRLVAQSSFQHSVKNADVLVMTVGGNDLQQLLLKNMTASSPKALSEAVVKGKVNYQIRLAKLLKTVRGYNKQAPIFIFGNYNPLYVHFANREDFNADVKNFNAINAKMATKDGNAYYVSSFDLTYGQFKTKSQRQKLVKQIESDSSEKNATKAMTAVLTGKTSVDNNWISKDDNYHPNDKGYQYMTSQLLHVMKREEKHWLIKH
;
A
#
# COMPACT_ATOMS: atom_id res chain seq x y z
N MET A 1 46.90 -66.68 -10.65
CA MET A 1 45.45 -66.51 -10.34
C MET A 1 45.20 -65.93 -8.93
N ARG A 2 45.85 -66.43 -7.86
CA ARG A 2 45.60 -65.99 -6.47
C ARG A 2 45.90 -64.50 -6.17
N LYS A 3 46.94 -63.90 -6.78
CA LYS A 3 47.28 -62.47 -6.59
C LYS A 3 46.33 -61.48 -7.29
N VAL A 4 45.73 -61.88 -8.41
CA VAL A 4 44.75 -61.08 -9.16
C VAL A 4 43.42 -61.03 -8.40
N LEU A 5 43.03 -62.13 -7.77
CA LEU A 5 41.80 -62.22 -6.97
C LEU A 5 41.86 -61.32 -5.71
N ILE A 6 43.01 -61.27 -5.03
CA ILE A 6 43.21 -60.42 -3.84
C ILE A 6 43.14 -58.93 -4.22
N SER A 7 43.69 -58.57 -5.39
CA SER A 7 43.66 -57.19 -5.88
C SER A 7 42.24 -56.73 -6.25
N PHE A 8 41.41 -57.63 -6.80
CA PHE A 8 40.01 -57.34 -7.12
C PHE A 8 39.14 -57.14 -5.85
N ILE A 9 39.36 -57.96 -4.83
CA ILE A 9 38.63 -57.84 -3.55
C ILE A 9 38.96 -56.52 -2.85
N ALA A 10 40.23 -56.10 -2.87
CA ALA A 10 40.63 -54.81 -2.29
C ALA A 10 39.97 -53.61 -2.97
N ILE A 11 39.86 -53.61 -4.30
CA ILE A 11 39.21 -52.53 -5.07
C ILE A 11 37.70 -52.47 -4.77
N VAL A 12 37.04 -53.62 -4.64
CA VAL A 12 35.60 -53.68 -4.31
C VAL A 12 35.34 -53.15 -2.90
N ILE A 13 36.20 -53.46 -1.92
CA ILE A 13 36.05 -52.96 -0.54
C ILE A 13 36.27 -51.45 -0.48
N VAL A 14 37.28 -50.91 -1.18
CA VAL A 14 37.51 -49.46 -1.24
C VAL A 14 36.36 -48.75 -1.96
N GLY A 15 35.87 -49.30 -3.07
CA GLY A 15 34.71 -48.76 -3.80
C GLY A 15 33.43 -48.77 -2.96
N ALA A 16 33.17 -49.84 -2.21
CA ALA A 16 32.03 -49.93 -1.30
C ALA A 16 32.14 -48.94 -0.12
N GLY A 17 33.35 -48.77 0.44
CA GLY A 17 33.63 -47.78 1.49
C GLY A 17 33.42 -46.33 1.02
N VAL A 18 33.86 -46.01 -0.20
CA VAL A 18 33.66 -44.69 -0.82
C VAL A 18 32.18 -44.44 -1.11
N LEU A 19 31.45 -45.43 -1.66
CA LEU A 19 30.02 -45.31 -1.91
C LEU A 19 29.20 -45.20 -0.62
N PHE A 20 29.57 -45.92 0.43
CA PHE A 20 28.95 -45.81 1.75
C PHE A 20 29.26 -44.46 2.42
N GLY A 21 30.49 -43.96 2.26
CA GLY A 21 30.90 -42.63 2.73
C GLY A 21 30.16 -41.50 2.01
N ILE A 22 30.00 -41.58 0.68
CA ILE A 22 29.22 -40.61 -0.12
C ILE A 22 27.74 -40.67 0.24
N LYS A 23 27.17 -41.88 0.40
CA LYS A 23 25.77 -42.06 0.81
C LYS A 23 25.51 -41.50 2.21
N ASN A 24 26.40 -41.77 3.17
CA ASN A 24 26.28 -41.22 4.52
C ASN A 24 26.55 -39.71 4.58
N TRP A 25 27.46 -39.18 3.77
CA TRP A 25 27.70 -37.73 3.66
C TRP A 25 26.53 -37.00 2.98
N GLN A 26 25.89 -37.60 1.97
CA GLN A 26 24.63 -37.08 1.41
C GLN A 26 23.48 -37.16 2.44
N HIS A 27 23.39 -38.24 3.23
CA HIS A 27 22.38 -38.33 4.30
C HIS A 27 22.63 -37.40 5.50
N HIS A 28 23.88 -37.05 5.81
CA HIS A 28 24.20 -36.09 6.87
C HIS A 28 24.14 -34.62 6.40
N SER A 29 24.40 -34.33 5.13
CA SER A 29 24.29 -32.97 4.58
C SER A 29 22.86 -32.57 4.21
N LEU A 30 21.96 -33.53 3.90
CA LEU A 30 20.55 -33.25 3.63
C LEU A 30 19.66 -33.07 4.88
N ASN A 31 20.20 -33.37 6.08
CA ASN A 31 19.51 -33.18 7.36
C ASN A 31 19.94 -31.92 8.13
N GLN A 32 20.73 -31.04 7.50
CA GLN A 32 20.98 -29.71 8.04
C GLN A 32 19.71 -28.85 7.86
N SER A 33 18.86 -28.88 8.88
CA SER A 33 17.88 -27.84 9.21
C SER A 33 16.95 -27.41 8.05
N LEU A 34 15.98 -28.25 7.71
CA LEU A 34 14.65 -27.71 7.38
C LEU A 34 14.09 -27.14 8.69
N SER A 35 14.53 -25.94 9.07
CA SER A 35 13.88 -25.13 10.10
C SER A 35 12.40 -25.09 9.74
N LYS A 36 11.58 -25.81 10.50
CA LYS A 36 10.13 -25.83 10.34
C LYS A 36 9.66 -24.42 10.64
N THR A 37 9.51 -23.62 9.59
CA THR A 37 9.20 -22.20 9.70
C THR A 37 7.86 -22.05 10.43
N GLU A 38 7.92 -21.68 11.70
CA GLU A 38 6.73 -21.62 12.54
C GLU A 38 5.92 -20.38 12.17
N LYS A 39 4.66 -20.58 11.78
CA LYS A 39 3.74 -19.48 11.53
C LYS A 39 3.34 -18.84 12.86
N VAL A 40 3.17 -17.52 12.85
CA VAL A 40 2.57 -16.80 13.98
C VAL A 40 1.12 -17.25 14.18
N SER A 41 0.66 -17.33 15.43
CA SER A 41 -0.75 -17.61 15.77
C SER A 41 -1.56 -16.33 16.02
N HIS A 42 -0.88 -15.18 16.13
CA HIS A 42 -1.45 -13.87 16.36
C HIS A 42 -0.69 -12.80 15.59
N VAL A 43 -1.42 -11.79 15.08
CA VAL A 43 -0.85 -10.58 14.46
C VAL A 43 -1.51 -9.32 15.03
N ASN A 44 -0.68 -8.41 15.53
CA ASN A 44 -1.06 -7.04 15.85
C ASN A 44 -0.94 -6.17 14.59
N LEU A 45 -2.08 -5.90 13.95
CA LEU A 45 -2.16 -5.01 12.78
C LEU A 45 -2.50 -3.59 13.22
N VAL A 46 -1.62 -2.64 12.91
CA VAL A 46 -1.83 -1.22 13.23
C VAL A 46 -1.97 -0.44 11.94
N ALA A 47 -3.13 0.19 11.76
CA ALA A 47 -3.40 1.09 10.66
C ALA A 47 -3.20 2.54 11.10
N LEU A 48 -2.47 3.33 10.33
CA LEU A 48 -2.25 4.74 10.59
C LEU A 48 -2.37 5.56 9.32
N GLY A 49 -3.11 6.67 9.37
CA GLY A 49 -3.28 7.48 8.17
C GLY A 49 -4.33 8.56 8.28
N ASP A 50 -4.89 8.85 7.12
CA ASP A 50 -5.92 9.87 6.87
C ASP A 50 -7.35 9.27 6.87
N SER A 51 -8.27 9.88 6.11
CA SER A 51 -9.67 9.46 6.01
C SER A 51 -9.85 8.05 5.42
N LEU A 52 -8.94 7.61 4.55
CA LEU A 52 -9.00 6.26 3.98
C LEU A 52 -8.70 5.20 5.04
N THR A 53 -7.81 5.52 5.99
CA THR A 53 -7.56 4.67 7.14
C THR A 53 -8.71 4.76 8.13
N GLU A 54 -9.28 5.95 8.38
CA GLU A 54 -10.46 6.09 9.25
C GLU A 54 -11.67 5.29 8.73
N GLY A 55 -11.79 5.17 7.40
CA GLY A 55 -12.86 4.43 6.73
C GLY A 55 -14.02 5.31 6.29
N VAL A 56 -13.79 6.59 5.99
CA VAL A 56 -14.82 7.49 5.44
C VAL A 56 -15.38 6.92 4.14
N GLY A 57 -16.70 6.89 3.97
CA GLY A 57 -17.37 6.28 2.81
C GLY A 57 -17.65 4.77 2.93
N ASP A 58 -17.18 4.11 4.00
CA ASP A 58 -17.49 2.70 4.28
C ASP A 58 -18.87 2.57 4.94
N THR A 59 -19.89 2.25 4.13
CA THR A 59 -21.28 2.16 4.59
C THR A 59 -21.50 0.94 5.48
N GLN A 60 -20.66 -0.10 5.34
CA GLN A 60 -20.69 -1.31 6.17
C GLN A 60 -19.99 -1.15 7.52
N LYS A 61 -19.36 0.01 7.78
CA LYS A 61 -18.67 0.31 9.05
C LYS A 61 -17.60 -0.73 9.43
N LEU A 62 -16.92 -1.32 8.44
CA LEU A 62 -15.82 -2.26 8.66
C LEU A 62 -14.46 -1.53 8.75
N GLN A 63 -14.46 -0.23 9.06
CA GLN A 63 -13.25 0.59 9.20
C GLN A 63 -12.41 0.67 7.91
N GLY A 64 -13.09 0.79 6.76
CA GLY A 64 -12.46 0.93 5.45
C GLY A 64 -11.69 -0.31 5.01
N TYR A 65 -10.48 -0.11 4.49
CA TYR A 65 -9.60 -1.21 4.09
C TYR A 65 -8.98 -1.93 5.31
N SER A 66 -8.85 -1.24 6.45
CA SER A 66 -8.07 -1.72 7.60
C SER A 66 -8.77 -2.86 8.36
N GLY A 67 -10.09 -2.75 8.58
CA GLY A 67 -10.86 -3.86 9.16
C GLY A 67 -11.09 -5.00 8.16
N ARG A 68 -11.27 -4.68 6.87
CA ARG A 68 -11.39 -5.69 5.80
C ARG A 68 -10.14 -6.54 5.67
N ILE A 69 -8.94 -5.94 5.64
CA ILE A 69 -7.70 -6.73 5.58
C ILE A 69 -7.52 -7.59 6.84
N ALA A 70 -7.89 -7.09 8.02
CA ALA A 70 -7.85 -7.90 9.24
C ALA A 70 -8.78 -9.12 9.15
N LYS A 71 -9.98 -8.97 8.57
CA LYS A 71 -10.90 -10.09 8.30
C LYS A 71 -10.29 -11.09 7.31
N GLU A 72 -9.77 -10.62 6.18
CA GLU A 72 -9.14 -11.46 5.15
C GLU A 72 -7.94 -12.24 5.69
N ILE A 73 -7.13 -11.64 6.58
CA ILE A 73 -6.00 -12.33 7.22
C ILE A 73 -6.50 -13.46 8.12
N ARG A 74 -7.50 -13.20 8.98
CA ARG A 74 -8.07 -14.25 9.86
C ARG A 74 -8.60 -15.42 9.03
N GLU A 75 -9.36 -15.13 7.99
CA GLU A 75 -10.01 -16.14 7.15
C GLU A 75 -9.04 -16.94 6.29
N LYS A 76 -7.96 -16.33 5.78
CA LYS A 76 -7.03 -17.01 4.86
C LYS A 76 -5.90 -17.75 5.53
N TYR A 77 -5.46 -17.29 6.70
CA TYR A 77 -4.29 -17.86 7.36
C TYR A 77 -4.63 -18.62 8.64
N ASP A 78 -5.90 -18.60 9.06
CA ASP A 78 -6.37 -19.21 10.32
C ASP A 78 -5.60 -18.71 11.55
N ILE A 79 -5.38 -17.39 11.60
CA ILE A 79 -4.68 -16.72 12.71
C ILE A 79 -5.56 -15.65 13.34
N SER A 80 -5.34 -15.40 14.63
CA SER A 80 -6.00 -14.29 15.30
C SER A 80 -5.36 -12.95 14.92
N VAL A 81 -6.18 -11.90 14.79
CA VAL A 81 -5.69 -10.55 14.46
C VAL A 81 -6.26 -9.54 15.44
N THR A 82 -5.40 -8.79 16.14
CA THR A 82 -5.79 -7.56 16.85
C THR A 82 -5.56 -6.39 15.91
N MET A 83 -6.61 -5.62 15.62
CA MET A 83 -6.50 -4.44 14.75
C MET A 83 -6.70 -3.16 15.55
N LYS A 84 -5.79 -2.19 15.36
CA LYS A 84 -5.92 -0.83 15.90
C LYS A 84 -5.86 0.19 14.76
N ASN A 85 -6.87 1.05 14.69
CA ASN A 85 -7.02 2.05 13.66
C ASN A 85 -6.73 3.45 14.22
N PHE A 86 -5.72 4.12 13.66
CA PHE A 86 -5.32 5.50 13.96
C PHE A 86 -5.46 6.42 12.74
N GLY A 87 -6.47 6.16 11.91
CA GLY A 87 -6.91 7.05 10.85
C GLY A 87 -7.57 8.30 11.40
N LYS A 88 -7.34 9.44 10.73
CA LYS A 88 -8.02 10.71 11.03
C LYS A 88 -8.28 11.47 9.75
N ALA A 89 -9.54 11.75 9.44
CA ALA A 89 -9.94 12.46 8.23
C ALA A 89 -9.29 13.84 8.16
N GLY A 90 -8.85 14.21 6.94
CA GLY A 90 -8.17 15.48 6.66
C GLY A 90 -6.70 15.57 7.06
N ASP A 91 -6.14 14.55 7.72
CA ASP A 91 -4.74 14.59 8.13
C ASP A 91 -3.77 14.53 6.95
N ARG A 92 -2.79 15.42 6.99
CA ARG A 92 -1.56 15.34 6.19
C ARG A 92 -0.47 14.55 6.91
N SER A 93 0.60 14.24 6.17
CA SER A 93 1.80 13.56 6.67
C SER A 93 2.40 14.15 7.95
N ASP A 94 2.43 15.48 8.09
CA ASP A 94 2.91 16.18 9.29
C ASP A 94 1.96 16.04 10.49
N GLN A 95 0.65 15.98 10.25
CA GLN A 95 -0.37 15.84 11.28
C GLN A 95 -0.46 14.40 11.82
N ILE A 96 -0.35 13.39 10.95
CA ILE A 96 -0.23 11.98 11.36
C ILE A 96 0.97 11.82 12.30
N LYS A 97 2.13 12.37 11.91
CA LYS A 97 3.34 12.35 12.76
C LYS A 97 3.06 13.04 14.11
N LYS A 98 2.43 14.22 14.09
CA LYS A 98 2.14 14.97 15.31
C LYS A 98 1.27 14.15 16.28
N ARG A 99 0.22 13.47 15.78
CA ARG A 99 -0.60 12.58 16.61
C ARG A 99 0.17 11.41 17.17
N LEU A 100 0.98 10.74 16.34
CA LEU A 100 1.84 9.63 16.80
C LEU A 100 2.75 10.07 17.95
N VAL A 101 3.37 11.25 17.85
CA VAL A 101 4.24 11.78 18.91
C VAL A 101 3.46 12.24 20.15
N ALA A 102 2.20 12.67 20.01
CA ALA A 102 1.41 13.20 21.12
C ALA A 102 0.61 12.14 21.90
N GLN A 103 0.27 11.01 21.28
CA GLN A 103 -0.70 10.06 21.84
C GLN A 103 -0.01 8.77 22.32
N SER A 104 0.09 8.58 23.64
CA SER A 104 0.76 7.40 24.23
C SER A 104 0.16 6.06 23.78
N SER A 105 -1.17 6.00 23.59
CA SER A 105 -1.84 4.78 23.07
C SER A 105 -1.41 4.46 21.63
N PHE A 106 -1.25 5.48 20.79
CA PHE A 106 -0.78 5.32 19.41
C PHE A 106 0.68 4.87 19.37
N GLN A 107 1.54 5.47 20.19
CA GLN A 107 2.93 5.04 20.34
C GLN A 107 3.03 3.58 20.78
N HIS A 108 2.25 3.20 21.79
CA HIS A 108 2.25 1.84 22.31
C HIS A 108 1.80 0.83 21.25
N SER A 109 0.73 1.13 20.50
CA SER A 109 0.29 0.27 19.40
C SER A 109 1.35 0.16 18.30
N VAL A 110 1.94 1.27 17.84
CA VAL A 110 2.99 1.21 16.80
C VAL A 110 4.20 0.42 17.28
N LYS A 111 4.65 0.63 18.53
CA LYS A 111 5.79 -0.08 19.13
C LYS A 111 5.60 -1.60 19.13
N ASN A 112 4.37 -2.07 19.39
CA ASN A 112 4.04 -3.49 19.51
C ASN A 112 3.38 -4.07 18.24
N ALA A 113 3.36 -3.31 17.14
CA ALA A 113 2.77 -3.78 15.88
C ALA A 113 3.63 -4.89 15.27
N ASP A 114 2.97 -5.92 14.74
CA ASP A 114 3.58 -6.93 13.87
C ASP A 114 3.47 -6.52 12.40
N VAL A 115 2.41 -5.77 12.05
CA VAL A 115 2.18 -5.21 10.72
C VAL A 115 1.71 -3.77 10.83
N LEU A 116 2.29 -2.89 10.02
CA LEU A 116 1.84 -1.50 9.87
C LEU A 116 1.25 -1.29 8.48
N VAL A 117 0.06 -0.70 8.38
CA VAL A 117 -0.57 -0.33 7.10
C VAL A 117 -0.89 1.15 7.08
N MET A 118 -0.57 1.86 6.01
CA MET A 118 -0.58 3.32 5.99
C MET A 118 -1.18 3.92 4.73
N THR A 119 -2.10 4.88 4.90
CA THR A 119 -2.48 5.84 3.85
C THR A 119 -1.95 7.22 4.19
N VAL A 120 -1.32 7.88 3.22
CA VAL A 120 -0.74 9.22 3.39
C VAL A 120 -0.47 9.89 2.04
N GLY A 121 -0.59 11.21 1.99
CA GLY A 121 -0.17 12.06 0.88
C GLY A 121 -1.31 12.69 0.09
N GLY A 122 -2.53 12.12 0.16
CA GLY A 122 -3.71 12.68 -0.49
C GLY A 122 -4.00 14.11 -0.02
N ASN A 123 -4.03 14.33 1.29
CA ASN A 123 -4.26 15.66 1.87
C ASN A 123 -3.06 16.61 1.69
N ASP A 124 -1.84 16.10 1.58
CA ASP A 124 -0.67 16.91 1.24
C ASP A 124 -0.77 17.46 -0.19
N LEU A 125 -1.19 16.61 -1.14
CA LEU A 125 -1.47 17.03 -2.51
C LEU A 125 -2.67 17.98 -2.58
N GLN A 126 -3.78 17.66 -1.90
CA GLN A 126 -4.96 18.51 -1.85
C GLN A 126 -4.62 19.91 -1.35
N GLN A 127 -3.85 20.03 -0.27
CA GLN A 127 -3.38 21.32 0.24
C GLN A 127 -2.57 22.10 -0.80
N LEU A 128 -1.71 21.43 -1.57
CA LEU A 128 -0.93 22.08 -2.62
C LEU A 128 -1.79 22.55 -3.79
N LEU A 129 -2.78 21.75 -4.18
CA LEU A 129 -3.76 22.15 -5.20
C LEU A 129 -4.57 23.38 -4.74
N LEU A 130 -5.06 23.37 -3.50
CA LEU A 130 -5.77 24.51 -2.91
C LEU A 130 -4.90 25.77 -2.83
N LYS A 131 -3.66 25.64 -2.37
CA LYS A 131 -2.73 26.78 -2.26
C LYS A 131 -2.42 27.43 -3.60
N ASN A 132 -2.44 26.66 -4.69
CA ASN A 132 -2.08 27.13 -6.03
C ASN A 132 -3.31 27.27 -6.95
N MET A 133 -4.51 27.34 -6.40
CA MET A 133 -5.75 27.36 -7.18
C MET A 133 -5.90 28.57 -8.12
N THR A 134 -5.17 29.66 -7.85
CA THR A 134 -5.13 30.87 -8.68
C THR A 134 -4.12 30.80 -9.83
N ALA A 135 -3.52 29.62 -10.07
CA ALA A 135 -2.61 29.42 -11.19
C ALA A 135 -3.29 29.77 -12.53
N SER A 136 -2.56 30.47 -13.39
CA SER A 136 -3.08 31.00 -14.67
C SER A 136 -3.38 29.93 -15.72
N SER A 137 -2.90 28.69 -15.53
CA SER A 137 -3.15 27.56 -16.42
C SER A 137 -2.96 26.21 -15.71
N PRO A 138 -3.50 25.10 -16.25
CA PRO A 138 -3.21 23.75 -15.75
C PRO A 138 -1.71 23.45 -15.67
N LYS A 139 -0.93 23.88 -16.68
CA LYS A 139 0.53 23.72 -16.68
C LYS A 139 1.19 24.44 -15.50
N ALA A 140 0.81 25.69 -15.25
CA ALA A 140 1.36 26.47 -14.13
C ALA A 140 0.98 25.85 -12.77
N LEU A 141 -0.23 25.28 -12.65
CA LEU A 141 -0.65 24.55 -11.46
C LEU A 141 0.24 23.32 -11.22
N SER A 142 0.42 22.46 -12.22
CA SER A 142 1.26 21.27 -12.07
C SER A 142 2.73 21.61 -11.81
N GLU A 143 3.27 22.67 -12.42
CA GLU A 143 4.62 23.14 -12.08
C GLU A 143 4.74 23.55 -10.61
N ALA A 144 3.71 24.21 -10.05
CA ALA A 144 3.66 24.55 -8.64
C ALA A 144 3.55 23.31 -7.73
N VAL A 145 2.76 22.31 -8.13
CA VAL A 145 2.67 21.01 -7.44
C VAL A 145 4.00 20.27 -7.47
N VAL A 146 4.68 20.24 -8.63
CA VAL A 146 6.00 19.61 -8.80
C VAL A 146 7.06 20.28 -7.93
N LYS A 147 7.02 21.61 -7.76
CA LYS A 147 7.89 22.31 -6.81
C LYS A 147 7.51 21.97 -5.36
N GLY A 148 6.21 21.94 -5.05
CA GLY A 148 5.67 21.70 -3.72
C GLY A 148 5.89 20.29 -3.16
N LYS A 149 5.93 19.26 -4.02
CA LYS A 149 6.05 17.85 -3.60
C LYS A 149 7.35 17.55 -2.84
N VAL A 150 8.39 18.38 -2.97
CA VAL A 150 9.63 18.26 -2.19
C VAL A 150 9.34 18.36 -0.68
N ASN A 151 8.45 19.27 -0.29
CA ASN A 151 8.05 19.41 1.12
C ASN A 151 7.30 18.17 1.62
N TYR A 152 6.44 17.59 0.77
CA TYR A 152 5.79 16.32 1.07
C TYR A 152 6.82 15.20 1.27
N GLN A 153 7.80 15.07 0.37
CA GLN A 153 8.88 14.09 0.49
C GLN A 153 9.62 14.21 1.83
N ILE A 154 9.94 15.43 2.26
CA ILE A 154 10.60 15.69 3.55
C ILE A 154 9.70 15.28 4.73
N ARG A 155 8.41 15.62 4.68
CA ARG A 155 7.44 15.28 5.74
C ARG A 155 7.21 13.77 5.83
N LEU A 156 7.05 13.08 4.70
CA LEU A 156 6.91 11.63 4.66
C LEU A 156 8.16 10.94 5.21
N ALA A 157 9.36 11.39 4.84
CA ALA A 157 10.60 10.87 5.40
C ALA A 157 10.68 11.05 6.92
N LYS A 158 10.22 12.20 7.45
CA LYS A 158 10.13 12.44 8.90
C LYS A 158 9.10 11.54 9.57
N LEU A 159 7.94 11.29 8.94
CA LEU A 159 6.92 10.38 9.46
C LEU A 159 7.46 8.95 9.52
N LEU A 160 7.99 8.41 8.43
CA LEU A 160 8.56 7.05 8.39
C LEU A 160 9.71 6.89 9.39
N LYS A 161 10.62 7.87 9.49
CA LYS A 161 11.67 7.86 10.52
C LYS A 161 11.10 7.82 11.94
N THR A 162 9.99 8.53 12.19
CA THR A 162 9.33 8.53 13.51
C THR A 162 8.72 7.16 13.79
N VAL A 163 8.00 6.57 12.82
CA VAL A 163 7.45 5.21 12.93
C VAL A 163 8.57 4.20 13.23
N ARG A 164 9.68 4.27 12.50
CA ARG A 164 10.86 3.41 12.73
C ARG A 164 11.56 3.65 14.06
N GLY A 165 11.45 4.85 14.62
CA GLY A 165 11.89 5.16 15.98
C GLY A 165 11.12 4.38 17.05
N TYR A 166 9.81 4.15 16.84
CA TYR A 166 8.98 3.33 17.72
C TYR A 166 9.06 1.84 17.41
N ASN A 167 9.14 1.47 16.12
CA ASN A 167 9.17 0.07 15.68
C ASN A 167 10.14 -0.13 14.51
N LYS A 168 11.28 -0.74 14.82
CA LYS A 168 12.38 -0.97 13.86
C LYS A 168 12.11 -2.15 12.91
N GLN A 169 11.20 -3.06 13.25
CA GLN A 169 11.14 -4.39 12.66
C GLN A 169 9.90 -4.61 11.79
N ALA A 170 8.72 -4.16 12.21
CA ALA A 170 7.47 -4.48 11.52
C ALA A 170 7.45 -4.00 10.06
N PRO A 171 7.02 -4.81 9.08
CA PRO A 171 6.83 -4.35 7.72
C PRO A 171 5.78 -3.24 7.66
N ILE A 172 6.05 -2.21 6.84
CA ILE A 172 5.10 -1.12 6.58
C ILE A 172 4.53 -1.27 5.17
N PHE A 173 3.22 -1.42 5.04
CA PHE A 173 2.54 -1.39 3.75
C PHE A 173 1.96 0.00 3.51
N ILE A 174 2.62 0.80 2.68
CA ILE A 174 2.24 2.18 2.38
C ILE A 174 1.48 2.26 1.05
N PHE A 175 0.26 2.77 1.10
CA PHE A 175 -0.56 2.96 -0.08
C PHE A 175 -0.09 4.14 -0.94
N GLY A 176 -0.29 4.01 -2.24
CA GLY A 176 -0.45 5.15 -3.14
C GLY A 176 -1.81 5.82 -2.99
N ASN A 177 -1.92 7.00 -3.57
CA ASN A 177 -3.13 7.79 -3.69
C ASN A 177 -3.83 7.51 -5.04
N TYR A 178 -5.09 7.89 -5.13
CA TYR A 178 -5.87 7.91 -6.37
C TYR A 178 -6.42 9.33 -6.61
N ASN A 179 -6.88 9.60 -7.83
CA ASN A 179 -7.58 10.85 -8.12
C ASN A 179 -9.10 10.64 -7.99
N PRO A 180 -9.73 11.15 -6.92
CA PRO A 180 -11.18 11.01 -6.73
C PRO A 180 -12.00 11.80 -7.77
N LEU A 181 -11.41 12.81 -8.41
CA LEU A 181 -12.11 13.75 -9.29
C LEU A 181 -12.12 13.33 -10.75
N TYR A 182 -11.52 12.18 -11.07
CA TYR A 182 -11.29 11.78 -12.46
C TYR A 182 -12.57 11.70 -13.29
N VAL A 183 -13.66 11.16 -12.74
CA VAL A 183 -14.91 11.02 -13.50
C VAL A 183 -15.60 12.35 -13.80
N HIS A 184 -15.20 13.42 -13.10
CA HIS A 184 -15.71 14.78 -13.29
C HIS A 184 -14.78 15.62 -14.18
N PHE A 185 -13.50 15.26 -14.26
CA PHE A 185 -12.49 15.99 -15.03
C PHE A 185 -11.58 15.02 -15.77
N ALA A 186 -12.15 14.11 -16.57
CA ALA A 186 -11.35 13.09 -17.25
C ALA A 186 -10.38 13.68 -18.29
N ASN A 187 -10.66 14.90 -18.77
CA ASN A 187 -9.78 15.70 -19.64
C ASN A 187 -8.61 16.37 -18.88
N ARG A 188 -8.62 16.38 -17.54
CA ARG A 188 -7.54 16.90 -16.68
C ARG A 188 -6.52 15.81 -16.34
N GLU A 189 -5.79 15.37 -17.36
CA GLU A 189 -4.72 14.37 -17.20
C GLU A 189 -3.62 14.82 -16.24
N ASP A 190 -3.46 16.13 -16.07
CA ASP A 190 -2.50 16.75 -15.16
C ASP A 190 -2.77 16.39 -13.69
N PHE A 191 -4.04 16.26 -13.26
CA PHE A 191 -4.36 15.77 -11.91
C PHE A 191 -3.91 14.32 -11.70
N ASN A 192 -4.06 13.48 -12.71
CA ASN A 192 -3.56 12.11 -12.65
C ASN A 192 -2.02 12.07 -12.61
N ALA A 193 -1.35 12.98 -13.32
CA ALA A 193 0.10 13.13 -13.27
C ALA A 193 0.59 13.59 -11.89
N ASP A 194 -0.12 14.53 -11.27
CA ASP A 194 0.18 15.02 -9.93
C ASP A 194 0.00 13.95 -8.85
N VAL A 195 -1.06 13.13 -8.93
CA VAL A 195 -1.21 11.95 -8.06
C VAL A 195 -0.05 10.96 -8.26
N LYS A 196 0.32 10.66 -9.50
CA LYS A 196 1.44 9.76 -9.81
C LYS A 196 2.78 10.30 -9.26
N ASN A 197 2.98 11.62 -9.28
CA ASN A 197 4.16 12.25 -8.68
C ASN A 197 4.27 11.97 -7.17
N PHE A 198 3.16 12.02 -6.44
CA PHE A 198 3.12 11.71 -5.00
C PHE A 198 3.30 10.21 -4.75
N ASN A 199 2.68 9.38 -5.57
CA ASN A 199 2.82 7.93 -5.49
C ASN A 199 4.26 7.47 -5.74
N ALA A 200 4.97 8.11 -6.66
CA ALA A 200 6.40 7.86 -6.88
C ALA A 200 7.25 8.19 -5.65
N ILE A 201 6.88 9.22 -4.88
CA ILE A 201 7.52 9.53 -3.59
C ILE A 201 7.23 8.43 -2.57
N ASN A 202 5.97 7.98 -2.44
CA ASN A 202 5.61 6.88 -1.52
C ASN A 202 6.39 5.61 -1.86
N ALA A 203 6.42 5.22 -3.14
CA ALA A 203 7.16 4.06 -3.61
C ALA A 203 8.66 4.19 -3.35
N LYS A 204 9.27 5.33 -3.68
CA LYS A 204 10.71 5.58 -3.44
C LYS A 204 11.06 5.52 -1.96
N MET A 205 10.20 6.06 -1.09
CA MET A 205 10.42 6.03 0.35
C MET A 205 10.25 4.62 0.93
N ALA A 206 9.30 3.84 0.42
CA ALA A 206 9.14 2.44 0.78
C ALA A 206 10.40 1.64 0.43
N THR A 207 10.90 1.77 -0.80
CA THR A 207 12.14 1.13 -1.24
C THR A 207 13.34 1.54 -0.38
N LYS A 208 13.45 2.82 -0.02
CA LYS A 208 14.55 3.33 0.82
C LYS A 208 14.53 2.78 2.24
N ASP A 209 13.35 2.50 2.80
CA ASP A 209 13.20 1.94 4.14
C ASP A 209 13.69 0.48 4.22
N GLY A 210 13.53 -0.29 3.13
CA GLY A 210 14.03 -1.67 3.03
C GLY A 210 13.12 -2.74 3.65
N ASN A 211 12.23 -2.36 4.57
CA ASN A 211 11.15 -3.22 5.05
C ASN A 211 9.79 -2.49 5.01
N ALA A 212 9.62 -1.65 3.98
CA ALA A 212 8.34 -1.04 3.64
C ALA A 212 8.01 -1.35 2.18
N TYR A 213 6.73 -1.58 1.92
CA TYR A 213 6.22 -2.09 0.65
C TYR A 213 5.13 -1.16 0.14
N TYR A 214 5.28 -0.74 -1.11
CA TYR A 214 4.31 0.12 -1.77
C TYR A 214 3.10 -0.69 -2.24
N VAL A 215 1.90 -0.19 -1.96
CA VAL A 215 0.61 -0.76 -2.40
C VAL A 215 -0.06 0.22 -3.35
N SER A 216 -0.14 -0.12 -4.64
CA SER A 216 -0.84 0.75 -5.60
C SER A 216 -2.34 0.69 -5.37
N SER A 217 -2.97 1.86 -5.26
CA SER A 217 -4.43 2.02 -5.25
C SER A 217 -4.92 2.82 -6.48
N PHE A 218 -3.99 3.18 -7.38
CA PHE A 218 -4.22 4.20 -8.39
C PHE A 218 -5.39 3.89 -9.34
N ASP A 219 -5.72 2.63 -9.60
CA ASP A 219 -6.84 2.29 -10.49
C ASP A 219 -8.22 2.57 -9.88
N LEU A 220 -8.32 2.92 -8.59
CA LEU A 220 -9.52 3.55 -8.02
C LEU A 220 -9.91 4.80 -8.78
N THR A 221 -8.92 5.56 -9.26
CA THR A 221 -9.08 6.74 -10.12
C THR A 221 -10.06 6.46 -11.26
N TYR A 222 -9.91 5.32 -11.92
CA TYR A 222 -10.70 5.00 -13.10
C TYR A 222 -12.02 4.31 -12.78
N GLY A 223 -12.24 3.83 -11.56
CA GLY A 223 -13.50 3.18 -11.17
C GLY A 223 -13.91 2.09 -12.17
N GLN A 224 -15.11 2.19 -12.73
CA GLN A 224 -15.64 1.30 -13.76
C GLN A 224 -15.01 1.46 -15.17
N PHE A 225 -14.28 2.55 -15.44
CA PHE A 225 -13.71 2.88 -16.76
C PHE A 225 -12.34 2.20 -16.99
N LYS A 226 -12.35 0.86 -17.00
CA LYS A 226 -11.13 0.04 -17.03
C LYS A 226 -10.38 0.08 -18.36
N THR A 227 -11.06 0.26 -19.49
CA THR A 227 -10.41 0.26 -20.82
C THR A 227 -10.08 1.66 -21.33
N LYS A 228 -9.09 1.74 -22.22
CA LYS A 228 -8.74 3.01 -22.90
C LYS A 228 -9.93 3.59 -23.67
N SER A 229 -10.70 2.75 -24.34
CA SER A 229 -11.91 3.15 -25.08
C SER A 229 -12.98 3.74 -24.16
N GLN A 230 -13.25 3.11 -23.01
CA GLN A 230 -14.17 3.66 -22.00
C GLN A 230 -13.73 5.04 -21.49
N ARG A 231 -12.43 5.21 -21.22
CA ARG A 231 -11.89 6.50 -20.78
C ARG A 231 -11.96 7.58 -21.86
N GLN A 232 -11.67 7.25 -23.11
CA GLN A 232 -11.79 8.17 -24.24
C GLN A 232 -13.24 8.60 -24.49
N LYS A 233 -14.21 7.68 -24.31
CA LYS A 233 -15.64 8.01 -24.37
C LYS A 233 -16.02 9.02 -23.27
N LEU A 234 -15.54 8.81 -22.05
CA LEU A 234 -15.79 9.73 -20.95
C LEU A 234 -15.20 11.12 -21.19
N VAL A 235 -13.97 11.21 -21.71
CA VAL A 235 -13.35 12.49 -22.10
C VAL A 235 -14.21 13.22 -23.13
N LYS A 236 -14.64 12.54 -24.19
CA LYS A 236 -15.51 13.13 -25.22
C LYS A 236 -16.84 13.62 -24.65
N GLN A 237 -17.44 12.87 -23.72
CA GLN A 237 -18.67 13.26 -23.04
C GLN A 237 -18.47 14.57 -22.27
N ILE A 238 -17.41 14.67 -21.47
CA ILE A 238 -17.06 15.87 -20.69
C ILE A 238 -16.74 17.07 -21.60
N GLU A 239 -16.04 16.86 -22.72
CA GLU A 239 -15.70 17.94 -23.66
C GLU A 239 -16.91 18.48 -24.44
N SER A 240 -17.89 17.62 -24.74
CA SER A 240 -19.15 18.01 -25.40
C SER A 240 -20.08 18.78 -24.47
N ASP A 241 -19.93 18.59 -23.16
CA ASP A 241 -20.63 19.35 -22.13
C ASP A 241 -19.89 20.69 -21.96
N SER A 242 -20.28 21.70 -22.75
CA SER A 242 -19.61 23.02 -22.92
C SER A 242 -19.39 23.87 -21.65
N SER A 243 -19.66 23.32 -20.47
CA SER A 243 -19.62 23.97 -19.16
C SER A 243 -18.41 23.57 -18.28
N GLU A 244 -17.45 22.78 -18.76
CA GLU A 244 -16.46 22.08 -17.92
C GLU A 244 -14.98 22.37 -18.23
N LYS A 245 -14.66 23.58 -18.70
CA LYS A 245 -13.25 24.00 -18.95
C LYS A 245 -12.57 24.71 -17.77
N ASN A 246 -13.29 25.02 -16.67
CA ASN A 246 -12.78 25.88 -15.60
C ASN A 246 -12.29 25.10 -14.36
N ALA A 247 -11.05 25.37 -13.94
CA ALA A 247 -10.45 24.85 -12.71
C ALA A 247 -11.28 25.20 -11.45
N THR A 248 -12.00 26.32 -11.47
CA THR A 248 -12.94 26.72 -10.42
C THR A 248 -14.08 25.72 -10.23
N LYS A 249 -14.62 25.14 -11.32
CA LYS A 249 -15.70 24.15 -11.26
C LYS A 249 -15.19 22.78 -10.82
N ALA A 250 -13.91 22.46 -11.08
CA ALA A 250 -13.24 21.30 -10.47
C ALA A 250 -13.13 21.40 -8.97
N MET A 251 -12.83 22.60 -8.47
CA MET A 251 -12.88 22.87 -7.04
C MET A 251 -14.32 22.90 -6.51
N THR A 252 -15.29 23.45 -7.25
CA THR A 252 -16.70 23.39 -6.84
C THR A 252 -17.19 21.96 -6.75
N ALA A 253 -16.86 21.07 -7.69
CA ALA A 253 -17.19 19.64 -7.60
C ALA A 253 -16.56 18.97 -6.37
N VAL A 254 -15.29 19.31 -6.04
CA VAL A 254 -14.63 18.89 -4.78
C VAL A 254 -15.38 19.40 -3.55
N LEU A 255 -15.93 20.62 -3.60
CA LEU A 255 -16.53 21.31 -2.45
C LEU A 255 -18.04 21.05 -2.30
N THR A 256 -18.76 20.71 -3.38
CA THR A 256 -20.23 20.69 -3.42
C THR A 256 -20.82 19.34 -3.81
N GLY A 257 -20.01 18.35 -4.21
CA GLY A 257 -20.48 16.98 -4.49
C GLY A 257 -21.60 16.86 -5.54
N LYS A 258 -21.83 17.87 -6.39
CA LYS A 258 -22.87 17.88 -7.43
C LYS A 258 -22.26 17.47 -8.77
N THR A 259 -22.71 16.36 -9.35
CA THR A 259 -22.01 15.73 -10.48
C THR A 259 -22.97 15.07 -11.48
N SER A 260 -22.57 15.01 -12.76
CA SER A 260 -23.31 14.38 -13.88
C SER A 260 -22.90 12.93 -14.17
N VAL A 261 -21.75 12.48 -13.66
CA VAL A 261 -21.20 11.14 -13.88
C VAL A 261 -20.76 10.50 -12.56
N ASP A 262 -21.33 9.32 -12.27
CA ASP A 262 -21.02 8.54 -11.06
C ASP A 262 -19.74 7.69 -11.24
N ASN A 263 -18.94 7.56 -10.18
CA ASN A 263 -17.94 6.49 -10.05
C ASN A 263 -18.47 5.40 -9.13
N ASN A 264 -18.69 4.19 -9.64
CA ASN A 264 -19.30 3.09 -8.89
C ASN A 264 -18.44 2.59 -7.71
N TRP A 265 -17.23 3.10 -7.54
CA TRP A 265 -16.27 2.71 -6.50
C TRP A 265 -16.07 3.83 -5.47
N ILE A 266 -16.71 4.98 -5.65
CA ILE A 266 -16.64 6.16 -4.80
C ILE A 266 -18.01 6.36 -4.12
N SER A 267 -18.00 6.89 -2.90
CA SER A 267 -19.21 7.20 -2.14
C SER A 267 -20.00 8.30 -2.84
N LYS A 268 -21.31 8.14 -2.90
CA LYS A 268 -22.22 9.16 -3.43
C LYS A 268 -22.46 10.31 -2.44
N ASP A 269 -22.12 10.09 -1.17
CA ASP A 269 -22.34 11.08 -0.12
C ASP A 269 -21.40 12.28 -0.27
N ASP A 270 -20.15 12.04 -0.70
CA ASP A 270 -19.13 13.08 -0.85
C ASP A 270 -18.44 13.11 -2.23
N ASN A 271 -18.68 12.11 -3.08
CA ASN A 271 -18.04 11.95 -4.38
C ASN A 271 -16.50 12.01 -4.31
N TYR A 272 -15.93 11.60 -3.19
CA TYR A 272 -14.50 11.71 -2.91
C TYR A 272 -13.92 10.41 -2.33
N HIS A 273 -14.51 9.86 -1.29
CA HIS A 273 -13.97 8.70 -0.58
C HIS A 273 -14.45 7.39 -1.22
N PRO A 274 -13.69 6.28 -1.12
CA PRO A 274 -14.14 5.00 -1.64
C PRO A 274 -15.42 4.54 -0.93
N ASN A 275 -16.31 3.91 -1.68
CA ASN A 275 -17.41 3.15 -1.07
C ASN A 275 -16.95 1.74 -0.70
N ASP A 276 -17.85 0.87 -0.24
CA ASP A 276 -17.54 -0.52 0.11
C ASP A 276 -16.78 -1.28 -1.00
N LYS A 277 -17.16 -1.07 -2.28
CA LYS A 277 -16.51 -1.70 -3.43
C LYS A 277 -15.11 -1.15 -3.65
N GLY A 278 -14.93 0.16 -3.50
CA GLY A 278 -13.61 0.80 -3.55
C GLY A 278 -12.69 0.30 -2.44
N TYR A 279 -13.19 0.19 -1.20
CA TYR A 279 -12.43 -0.38 -0.09
C TYR A 279 -12.14 -1.86 -0.24
N GLN A 280 -13.04 -2.65 -0.84
CA GLN A 280 -12.75 -4.04 -1.18
C GLN A 280 -11.61 -4.13 -2.21
N TYR A 281 -11.58 -3.24 -3.21
CA TYR A 281 -10.45 -3.18 -4.14
C TYR A 281 -9.14 -2.83 -3.43
N MET A 282 -9.12 -1.80 -2.57
CA MET A 282 -7.93 -1.45 -1.78
C MET A 282 -7.44 -2.64 -0.94
N THR A 283 -8.37 -3.35 -0.32
CA THR A 283 -8.08 -4.55 0.48
C THR A 283 -7.43 -5.63 -0.36
N SER A 284 -7.96 -5.91 -1.55
CA SER A 284 -7.37 -6.88 -2.49
C SER A 284 -5.95 -6.50 -2.93
N GLN A 285 -5.69 -5.21 -3.19
CA GLN A 285 -4.34 -4.74 -3.53
C GLN A 285 -3.37 -4.92 -2.36
N LEU A 286 -3.81 -4.59 -1.14
CA LEU A 286 -3.00 -4.78 0.07
C LEU A 286 -2.71 -6.26 0.32
N LEU A 287 -3.73 -7.10 0.29
CA LEU A 287 -3.57 -8.55 0.48
C LEU A 287 -2.61 -9.15 -0.55
N HIS A 288 -2.67 -8.72 -1.81
CA HIS A 288 -1.75 -9.17 -2.84
C HIS A 288 -0.29 -8.86 -2.49
N VAL A 289 -0.01 -7.64 -2.00
CA VAL A 289 1.34 -7.26 -1.57
C VAL A 289 1.73 -8.00 -0.29
N MET A 290 0.84 -8.09 0.71
CA MET A 290 1.11 -8.81 1.96
C MET A 290 1.44 -10.28 1.73
N LYS A 291 0.76 -10.95 0.77
CA LYS A 291 1.04 -12.33 0.37
C LYS A 291 2.48 -12.53 -0.12
N ARG A 292 2.96 -11.61 -0.96
CA ARG A 292 4.34 -11.67 -1.46
C ARG A 292 5.37 -11.52 -0.35
N GLU A 293 5.01 -10.79 0.70
CA GLU A 293 5.90 -10.47 1.82
C GLU A 293 5.56 -11.28 3.09
N GLU A 294 4.86 -12.43 2.98
CA GLU A 294 4.42 -13.27 4.11
C GLU A 294 5.55 -13.58 5.11
N LYS A 295 6.76 -13.81 4.61
CA LYS A 295 7.92 -14.07 5.47
C LYS A 295 8.23 -12.93 6.45
N HIS A 296 7.80 -11.70 6.18
CA HIS A 296 8.10 -10.55 7.02
C HIS A 296 7.09 -10.31 8.15
N TRP A 297 5.95 -11.03 8.14
CA TRP A 297 4.89 -10.80 9.13
C TRP A 297 4.14 -12.05 9.59
N LEU A 298 4.19 -13.14 8.83
CA LEU A 298 3.49 -14.39 9.15
C LEU A 298 4.42 -15.46 9.74
N ILE A 299 5.73 -15.23 9.69
CA ILE A 299 6.77 -16.19 10.11
C ILE A 299 7.46 -15.65 11.36
N LYS A 300 7.62 -16.51 12.39
CA LYS A 300 8.45 -16.19 13.55
C LYS A 300 9.93 -16.20 13.13
N HIS A 301 10.64 -15.12 13.47
CA HIS A 301 12.10 -15.01 13.34
C HIS A 301 12.77 -15.00 14.70
#